data_AF-A0A147H2X2-F1
#
_entry.id   AF-A0A147H2X2-F1
#
_cell.length_a   1.000
_cell.length_b   1.000
_cell.length_c   1.000
_cell.angle_alpha   90.00
_cell.angle_beta   90.00
_cell.angle_gamma   90.00
#
_symmetry.space_group_name_H-M   'P 1'
#
loop_
_entity.id
_entity.type
_entity.pdbx_description
1 polymer ?
#
loop_
_entity_poly.entity_id
_entity_poly.type
_entity_poly.pdbx_seq_one_letter_code
_entity_poly.pdbx_strand_id
1 'polypeptide(L)' 'MKLLLINPNRTQAVTDAVLAAARTAARPGTGLLAVTGRRGPAIIASRAENALAQQEVLELAAQHVAE' A
#
# COMPACT_ATOMS: atom_id res chain seq x y z
N MET A 1 4.04 -12.94 -12.21
CA MET A 1 4.48 -11.58 -11.82
C MET A 1 3.98 -11.32 -10.41
N LYS A 2 4.79 -10.72 -9.53
CA LYS A 2 4.37 -10.30 -8.19
C LYS A 2 4.23 -8.78 -8.18
N LEU A 3 3.14 -8.26 -7.60
CA LEU A 3 2.91 -6.83 -7.40
C LEU A 3 2.75 -6.55 -5.91
N LEU A 4 3.46 -5.52 -5.45
CA LEU A 4 3.31 -4.95 -4.12
C LEU A 4 2.31 -3.78 -4.19
N LEU A 5 1.23 -3.86 -3.41
CA LEU A 5 0.21 -2.83 -3.28
C LEU A 5 0.43 -2.09 -1.96
N ILE A 6 1.06 -0.92 -2.04
CA ILE A 6 1.38 -0.11 -0.87
C ILE A 6 0.23 0.86 -0.58
N ASN A 7 -0.37 0.73 0.60
CA ASN A 7 -1.16 1.79 1.21
C ASN A 7 -0.31 2.50 2.28
N PRO A 8 0.15 3.74 2.08
CA PRO A 8 0.99 4.43 3.04
C PRO A 8 0.23 5.08 4.20
N ASN A 9 -1.10 4.96 4.27
CA ASN A 9 -1.86 5.31 5.47
C ASN A 9 -1.99 4.11 6.42
N ARG A 10 -2.41 4.37 7.66
CA ARG A 10 -2.48 3.35 8.73
C ARG A 10 -3.80 2.59 8.81
N THR A 11 -4.72 2.79 7.87
CA THR A 11 -6.05 2.16 7.94
C THR A 11 -6.09 0.86 7.15
N GLN A 12 -6.13 -0.27 7.86
CA GLN A 12 -6.17 -1.60 7.25
C GLN A 12 -7.36 -1.78 6.29
N ALA A 13 -8.54 -1.27 6.64
CA ALA A 13 -9.73 -1.38 5.80
C ALA A 13 -9.54 -0.74 4.41
N VAL A 14 -8.70 0.30 4.29
CA VAL A 14 -8.36 0.90 2.99
C VAL A 14 -7.50 -0.06 2.17
N THR A 15 -6.49 -0.69 2.79
CA THR A 15 -5.65 -1.69 2.15
C THR A 15 -6.48 -2.88 1.67
N ASP A 16 -7.41 -3.35 2.49
CA ASP A 16 -8.29 -4.48 2.15
C ASP A 16 -9.21 -4.14 0.96
N ALA A 17 -9.77 -2.93 0.93
CA ALA A 17 -10.59 -2.46 -0.18
C ALA A 17 -9.79 -2.39 -1.50
N VAL A 18 -8.56 -1.87 -1.44
CA VAL A 18 -7.66 -1.84 -2.61
C VAL A 18 -7.28 -3.24 -3.07
N LEU A 19 -6.96 -4.15 -2.14
CA LEU A 19 -6.64 -5.54 -2.47
C LEU A 19 -7.83 -6.26 -3.12
N ALA A 20 -9.04 -6.05 -2.61
CA ALA A 20 -10.25 -6.60 -3.19
C ALA A 20 -10.44 -6.13 -4.65
N ALA A 21 -10.29 -4.82 -4.90
CA ALA A 21 -10.35 -4.27 -6.25
C ALA A 21 -9.22 -4.77 -7.16
N ALA A 22 -8.00 -4.91 -6.65
CA ALA A 22 -6.87 -5.42 -7.42
C ALA A 22 -7.07 -6.89 -7.82
N ARG A 23 -7.66 -7.71 -6.95
CA ARG A 23 -7.96 -9.13 -7.23
C ARG A 23 -8.94 -9.31 -8.38
N THR A 24 -9.91 -8.41 -8.55
CA THR A 24 -10.88 -8.50 -9.66
C THR A 24 -10.27 -8.08 -11.00
N ALA A 25 -9.25 -7.22 -10.99
CA ALA A 25 -8.59 -6.74 -12.21
C ALA A 25 -7.34 -7.54 -12.61
N ALA A 26 -6.75 -8.30 -11.69
CA ALA A 26 -5.49 -9.00 -11.91
C ALA A 26 -5.64 -10.18 -12.89
N ARG A 27 -4.68 -10.30 -13.82
CA ARG A 27 -4.60 -11.47 -14.71
C ARG A 27 -4.27 -12.75 -13.91
N PRO A 28 -4.74 -13.94 -14.35
CA PRO A 28 -4.35 -15.20 -13.75
C PRO A 28 -2.83 -15.33 -13.60
N GLY A 29 -2.37 -15.84 -12.45
CA GLY A 29 -0.95 -15.97 -12.13
C GLY A 29 -0.26 -14.68 -11.66
N THR A 30 -1.00 -13.58 -11.46
CA THR A 30 -0.48 -12.38 -10.78
C THR A 30 -0.55 -12.56 -9.27
N GLY A 31 0.60 -12.58 -8.60
CA GLY A 31 0.67 -12.53 -7.14
C GLY A 31 0.49 -11.09 -6.66
N LEU A 32 -0.35 -10.88 -5.64
CA LEU A 32 -0.59 -9.58 -5.03
C LEU A 32 -0.21 -9.64 -3.55
N LEU A 33 0.65 -8.74 -3.11
CA LEU A 33 0.99 -8.53 -1.71
C LEU A 33 0.54 -7.11 -1.34
N ALA A 34 -0.42 -6.97 -0.43
CA ALA A 34 -0.89 -5.67 0.02
C ALA A 34 -0.34 -5.36 1.41
N VAL A 35 0.15 -4.13 1.61
CA VAL A 35 0.78 -3.70 2.85
C VAL A 35 0.21 -2.37 3.32
N THR A 36 0.01 -2.26 4.64
CA THR A 36 -0.54 -1.07 5.31
C THR A 36 0.59 -0.33 6.02
N GLY A 37 0.60 0.99 5.90
CA GLY A 37 1.49 1.87 6.64
C GLY A 37 1.39 1.70 8.15
N ARG A 38 2.51 1.87 8.84
CA ARG A 38 2.61 1.83 10.30
C ARG A 38 2.80 3.23 10.89
N ARG A 39 3.27 4.18 10.07
CA ARG A 39 3.49 5.59 10.45
C ARG A 39 2.64 6.53 9.58
N GLY A 40 2.53 7.79 9.99
CA GLY A 40 1.77 8.80 9.25
C GLY A 40 0.28 8.83 9.60
N PRO A 41 -0.55 9.43 8.73
CA PRO A 41 -1.97 9.66 9.01
C PRO A 41 -2.78 8.36 8.94
N ALA A 42 -3.94 8.34 9.62
CA ALA A 42 -4.89 7.24 9.48
C ALA A 42 -5.50 7.23 8.07
N ILE A 43 -5.83 8.40 7.53
CA ILE A 43 -6.30 8.65 6.16
C ILE A 43 -5.60 9.91 5.66
N ILE A 44 -5.15 9.91 4.41
CA ILE A 44 -4.46 11.06 3.81
C ILE A 44 -5.51 12.02 3.25
N ALA A 45 -5.65 13.21 3.84
CA ALA A 45 -6.66 14.21 3.45
C ALA A 45 -6.05 15.58 3.09
N SER A 46 -4.73 15.74 3.21
CA SER A 46 -4.03 17.00 2.94
C SER A 46 -2.70 16.80 2.21
N ARG A 47 -2.12 17.91 1.74
CA ARG A 47 -0.79 17.93 1.12
C ARG A 47 0.33 17.62 2.12
N ALA A 48 0.20 18.10 3.36
CA ALA A 48 1.16 17.82 4.41
C ALA A 48 1.17 16.33 4.78
N GLU A 49 -0.02 15.72 4.87
CA GLU A 49 -0.16 14.28 5.09
C GLU A 49 0.37 13.43 3.94
N ASN A 50 0.20 13.89 2.69
CA ASN A 50 0.84 13.25 1.54
C ASN A 50 2.37 13.24 1.65
N ALA A 51 2.98 14.34 2.12
CA ALA A 51 4.44 14.39 2.30
C ALA A 51 4.93 13.37 3.33
N LEU A 52 4.17 13.16 4.42
CA LEU A 52 4.47 12.12 5.41
C LEU A 52 4.29 10.71 4.82
N ALA A 53 3.24 10.50 4.02
CA ALA A 53 2.95 9.23 3.38
C ALA A 53 4.04 8.84 2.35
N GLN A 54 4.65 9.80 1.66
CA GLN A 54 5.73 9.53 0.70
C GLN A 54 6.92 8.81 1.35
N GLN A 55 7.32 9.22 2.55
CA GLN A 55 8.39 8.55 3.29
C GLN A 55 8.00 7.10 3.64
N GLU A 56 6.75 6.87 4.05
CA GLU A 56 6.27 5.53 4.38
C GLU A 56 6.20 4.62 3.14
N VAL A 57 5.86 5.16 1.96
CA VAL A 57 5.94 4.39 0.70
C VAL A 57 7.36 3.86 0.46
N LEU A 58 8.36 4.73 0.59
CA LEU A 58 9.75 4.36 0.34
C LEU A 58 10.24 3.31 1.34
N GLU A 59 9.88 3.45 2.61
CA GLU A 59 10.20 2.46 3.63
C GLU A 59 9.59 1.10 3.31
N LEU A 60 8.28 1.05 3.05
CA LEU A 60 7.58 -0.20 2.77
C LEU A 60 8.12 -0.85 1.50
N ALA A 61 8.42 -0.06 0.46
CA ALA A 61 9.04 -0.57 -0.75
C ALA A 61 10.42 -1.20 -0.46
N ALA A 62 11.26 -0.52 0.33
CA ALA A 62 12.58 -1.03 0.69
C ALA A 62 12.50 -2.33 1.51
N GLN A 63 11.55 -2.45 2.44
CA GLN A 63 11.34 -3.64 3.26
C GLN A 63 10.94 -4.88 2.46
N HIS A 64 10.26 -4.69 1.32
CA HIS A 64 9.70 -5.79 0.52
C HIS A 64 10.44 -6.01 -0.81
N VAL A 65 11.52 -5.28 -1.09
CA VAL A 65 12.26 -5.40 -2.35
C VAL A 65 13.01 -6.74 -2.48
N ALA A 66 13.18 -7.47 -1.37
CA ALA A 66 13.90 -8.74 -1.30
C ALA A 66 13.00 -10.00 -1.31
N GLU A 67 11.67 -9.86 -1.44
CA GLU A 67 10.68 -10.97 -1.47
C GLU A 67 10.20 -11.38 -2.88
#